data_AF-A0A958KXU9-F1
#
_entry.id   AF-A0A958KXU9-F1
#
_cell.length_a   1.000
_cell.length_b   1.000
_cell.length_c   1.000
_cell.angle_alpha   90.00
_cell.angle_beta   90.00
_cell.angle_gamma   90.00
#
_symmetry.space_group_name_H-M   'P 1'
#
loop_
_entity.id
_entity.type
_entity.pdbx_description
1 polymer ?
#
loop_
_entity_poly.entity_id
_entity_poly.type
_entity_poly.pdbx_seq_one_letter_code
_entity_poly.pdbx_strand_id
1 'polypeptide(L)'
;MDKNIQVLKSEQTLKNKLSDYHTRYAKFYPAIFFAAGFLFDIFTLSRVDDVFSIIQQAVYIFIIIQILKYKTFEQAGIWQPQPQIAKYWAYSTDALHFMLGSLLSVYTLFYFVSSSLATSFIFMFIIAILLVANELPSIQKQGLILKYALQSICIFSFLFILVPVALGFIGFVPFIISLTIGLAFSFAQFKGFEKLNLPNIDLKKNILMPPAIVATTLLTLYVFKLLPPIPLSIQYIGIYHQVEKVRTTDPKTSQVDTHYNLKYDRPAYKFWQNGAQDFVAEPGDKIHCFIRVFAPQNFKDKIVYHWLIRREDEWQTSDKVISDISGGRSAGFRSFTAKSNFEPGDWRVQIETTDGREIGRINFTVELEPNKNLVREFHADVY
;
A
#
# COMPACT_ATOMS: atom_id res chain seq x y z
N MET A 1 11.87 32.50 55.88
CA MET A 1 10.60 31.79 55.62
C MET A 1 10.01 32.17 54.25
N ASP A 2 10.16 33.43 53.80
CA ASP A 2 9.57 33.92 52.53
C ASP A 2 10.14 33.35 51.21
N LYS A 3 11.45 33.08 51.12
CA LYS A 3 12.04 32.56 49.87
C LYS A 3 11.49 31.19 49.45
N ASN A 4 11.23 30.31 50.41
CA ASN A 4 10.67 28.98 50.12
C ASN A 4 9.20 29.05 49.67
N ILE A 5 8.45 30.06 50.14
CA ILE A 5 7.04 30.25 49.76
C ILE A 5 6.93 30.80 48.33
N GLN A 6 7.86 31.67 47.90
CA GLN A 6 7.91 32.16 46.52
C GLN A 6 8.30 31.07 45.50
N VAL A 7 9.26 30.20 45.82
CA VAL A 7 9.64 29.07 44.96
C VAL A 7 8.48 28.10 44.79
N LEU A 8 7.81 27.71 45.89
CA LEU A 8 6.64 26.83 45.86
C LEU A 8 5.49 27.42 45.02
N LYS A 9 5.17 28.71 45.17
CA LYS A 9 4.17 29.39 44.34
C LYS A 9 4.56 29.43 42.87
N SER A 10 5.83 29.65 42.53
CA SER A 10 6.31 29.66 41.15
C SER A 10 6.21 28.28 40.48
N GLU A 11 6.53 27.21 41.21
CA GLU A 11 6.39 25.83 40.73
C GLU A 11 4.93 25.43 40.55
N GLN A 12 4.05 25.84 41.46
CA GLN A 12 2.61 25.65 41.32
C GLN A 12 2.04 26.43 40.13
N THR A 13 2.55 27.63 39.86
CA THR A 13 2.12 28.44 38.71
C THR A 13 2.60 27.85 37.39
N LEU A 14 3.82 27.29 37.35
CA LEU A 14 4.35 26.60 36.17
C LEU A 14 3.61 25.28 35.92
N LYS A 15 3.34 24.48 36.96
CA LYS A 15 2.53 23.25 36.89
C LYS A 15 1.10 23.55 36.45
N ASN A 16 0.49 24.63 36.95
CA ASN A 16 -0.86 25.03 36.56
C ASN A 16 -0.90 25.56 35.12
N LYS A 17 0.12 26.29 34.65
CA LYS A 17 0.24 26.70 33.23
C LYS A 17 0.51 25.53 32.29
N LEU A 18 1.35 24.57 32.69
CA LEU A 18 1.57 23.32 31.93
C LEU A 18 0.31 22.46 31.89
N SER A 19 -0.44 22.40 33.00
CA SER A 19 -1.75 21.74 33.10
C SER A 19 -2.79 22.41 32.19
N ASP A 20 -2.90 23.74 32.20
CA ASP A 20 -3.83 24.48 31.33
C ASP A 20 -3.47 24.32 29.85
N TYR A 21 -2.18 24.30 29.51
CA TYR A 21 -1.72 24.07 28.14
C TYR A 21 -2.01 22.63 27.67
N HIS A 22 -1.75 21.63 28.53
CA HIS A 22 -2.13 20.23 28.28
C HIS A 22 -3.63 20.08 28.06
N THR A 23 -4.47 20.77 28.84
CA THR A 23 -5.94 20.67 28.75
C THR A 23 -6.49 21.32 27.48
N ARG A 24 -5.84 22.39 26.99
CA ARG A 24 -6.26 23.11 25.77
C ARG A 24 -5.97 22.35 24.48
N TYR A 25 -4.88 21.57 24.45
CA TYR A 25 -4.49 20.74 23.31
C TYR A 25 -4.78 19.24 23.50
N ALA A 26 -5.36 18.84 24.65
CA ALA A 26 -5.72 17.45 24.97
C ALA A 26 -6.51 16.74 23.86
N LYS A 27 -7.40 17.50 23.20
CA LYS A 27 -8.27 17.01 22.12
C LYS A 27 -7.49 16.66 20.84
N PHE A 28 -6.29 17.21 20.64
CA PHE A 28 -5.47 17.00 19.45
C PHE A 28 -4.40 15.91 19.65
N TYR A 29 -4.11 15.48 20.88
CA TYR A 29 -3.10 14.44 21.12
C TYR A 29 -3.35 13.15 20.34
N PRO A 30 -4.58 12.57 20.30
CA PRO A 30 -4.82 11.36 19.53
C PRO A 30 -4.48 11.53 18.05
N ALA A 31 -4.84 12.68 17.46
CA ALA A 31 -4.53 12.98 16.06
C ALA A 31 -3.03 13.18 15.80
N ILE A 32 -2.31 13.83 16.72
CA ILE A 32 -0.86 14.04 16.62
C ILE A 32 -0.10 12.71 16.79
N PHE A 33 -0.47 11.89 17.78
CA PHE A 33 0.12 10.57 17.99
C PHE A 33 -0.14 9.65 16.80
N PHE A 34 -1.35 9.69 16.25
CA PHE A 34 -1.70 8.99 15.04
C PHE A 34 -0.84 9.44 13.84
N ALA A 35 -0.73 10.75 13.59
CA ALA A 35 0.08 11.28 12.50
C ALA A 35 1.56 10.93 12.68
N ALA A 36 2.09 11.00 13.89
CA ALA A 36 3.46 10.60 14.20
C ALA A 36 3.69 9.09 14.00
N GLY A 37 2.74 8.25 14.41
CA GLY A 37 2.78 6.80 14.18
C GLY A 37 2.72 6.46 12.69
N PHE A 38 1.83 7.10 11.93
CA PHE A 38 1.76 6.93 10.48
C PHE A 38 3.05 7.37 9.77
N LEU A 39 3.64 8.50 10.19
CA LEU A 39 4.93 8.95 9.68
C LEU A 39 6.06 7.97 10.04
N PHE A 40 6.05 7.42 11.25
CA PHE A 40 6.99 6.37 11.65
C PHE A 40 6.84 5.13 10.77
N ASP A 41 5.61 4.69 10.50
CA ASP A 41 5.32 3.55 9.63
C ASP A 41 5.83 3.76 8.19
N ILE A 42 5.79 5.00 7.67
CA ILE A 42 6.40 5.34 6.37
C ILE A 42 7.91 5.06 6.38
N PHE A 43 8.61 5.45 7.44
CA PHE A 43 10.06 5.24 7.55
C PHE A 43 10.45 3.79 7.87
N THR A 44 9.58 3.04 8.53
CA THR A 44 9.81 1.62 8.84
C THR A 44 9.20 0.67 7.81
N LEU A 45 8.59 1.18 6.74
CA LEU A 45 7.94 0.37 5.72
C LEU A 45 8.95 -0.58 5.08
N SER A 46 8.81 -1.86 5.41
CA SER A 46 9.59 -2.94 4.85
C SER A 46 8.99 -3.41 3.52
N ARG A 47 9.69 -4.34 2.86
CA ARG A 47 9.14 -4.98 1.67
C ARG A 47 7.88 -5.77 2.02
N VAL A 48 6.93 -5.79 1.09
CA VAL A 48 5.65 -6.52 1.26
C VAL A 48 5.87 -8.02 1.49
N ASP A 49 6.97 -8.59 0.98
CA ASP A 49 7.33 -10.00 1.12
C ASP A 49 8.32 -10.29 2.25
N ASP A 50 8.57 -9.32 3.14
CA ASP A 50 9.44 -9.54 4.31
C ASP A 50 8.80 -10.49 5.32
N VAL A 51 9.49 -11.60 5.60
CA VAL A 51 9.00 -12.67 6.50
C VAL A 51 8.76 -12.14 7.91
N PHE A 52 9.65 -11.29 8.43
CA PHE A 52 9.46 -10.72 9.77
C PHE A 52 8.19 -9.89 9.83
N SER A 53 7.97 -9.04 8.83
CA SER A 53 6.78 -8.20 8.73
C SER A 53 5.49 -9.01 8.56
N ILE A 54 5.52 -10.09 7.77
CA ILE A 54 4.39 -11.02 7.63
C ILE A 54 4.07 -11.71 8.97
N ILE A 55 5.10 -12.19 9.69
CA ILE A 55 4.94 -12.82 11.00
C ILE A 55 4.36 -11.81 12.01
N GLN A 56 4.90 -10.58 12.04
CA GLN A 56 4.39 -9.54 12.93
C GLN A 56 2.90 -9.25 12.68
N GLN A 57 2.49 -9.12 11.41
CA GLN A 57 1.09 -8.93 11.05
C GLN A 57 0.22 -10.11 11.49
N ALA A 58 0.68 -11.34 11.27
CA ALA A 58 -0.02 -12.55 11.70
C ALA A 58 -0.18 -12.60 13.23
N VAL A 59 0.84 -12.20 14.00
CA VAL A 59 0.78 -12.09 15.46
C VAL A 59 -0.24 -11.04 15.88
N TYR A 60 -0.26 -9.86 15.25
CA TYR A 60 -1.23 -8.81 15.57
C TYR A 60 -2.65 -9.28 15.30
N ILE A 61 -2.90 -9.89 14.13
CA ILE A 61 -4.20 -10.47 13.78
C ILE A 61 -4.60 -11.53 14.80
N PHE A 62 -3.69 -12.42 15.20
CA PHE A 62 -3.97 -13.44 16.21
C PHE A 62 -4.38 -12.82 17.54
N ILE A 63 -3.65 -11.80 18.02
CA ILE A 63 -3.98 -11.12 19.28
C ILE A 63 -5.33 -10.40 19.18
N ILE A 64 -5.61 -9.70 18.06
CA ILE A 64 -6.90 -9.07 17.78
C ILE A 64 -8.04 -10.10 17.88
N ILE A 65 -7.88 -11.26 17.24
CA ILE A 65 -8.87 -12.35 17.29
C ILE A 65 -9.11 -12.80 18.74
N GLN A 66 -8.05 -12.99 19.53
CA GLN A 66 -8.20 -13.41 20.93
C GLN A 66 -8.90 -12.33 21.77
N ILE A 67 -8.46 -11.07 21.68
CA ILE A 67 -9.07 -9.96 22.43
C ILE A 67 -10.55 -9.82 22.05
N LEU A 68 -10.86 -9.83 20.75
CA LEU A 68 -12.24 -9.66 20.29
C LEU A 68 -13.13 -10.83 20.72
N LYS A 69 -12.62 -12.07 20.70
CA LYS A 69 -13.32 -13.23 21.24
C LYS A 69 -13.71 -13.05 22.71
N TYR A 70 -12.78 -12.66 23.57
CA TYR A 70 -13.06 -12.45 24.99
C TYR A 70 -13.94 -11.23 25.25
N LYS A 71 -13.85 -10.16 24.45
CA LYS A 71 -14.80 -9.05 24.50
C LYS A 71 -16.22 -9.46 24.12
N THR A 72 -16.36 -10.34 23.13
CA THR A 72 -17.67 -10.92 22.78
C THR A 72 -18.22 -11.77 23.93
N PHE A 73 -17.38 -12.52 24.63
CA PHE A 73 -17.78 -13.27 25.83
C PHE A 73 -18.16 -12.37 27.01
N GLU A 74 -17.41 -11.29 27.23
CA GLU A 74 -17.71 -10.27 28.25
C GLU A 74 -19.07 -9.61 27.97
N GLN A 75 -19.33 -9.21 26.72
CA GLN A 75 -20.60 -8.60 26.34
C GLN A 75 -21.78 -9.59 26.41
N ALA A 76 -21.54 -10.87 26.16
CA ALA A 76 -22.54 -11.93 26.34
C ALA A 76 -22.77 -12.28 27.83
N GLY A 77 -21.98 -11.74 28.75
CA GLY A 77 -22.09 -12.02 30.19
C GLY A 77 -21.63 -13.42 30.62
N ILE A 78 -21.00 -14.19 29.72
CA ILE A 78 -20.53 -15.55 30.00
C ILE A 78 -19.12 -15.60 30.60
N TRP A 79 -18.38 -14.50 30.54
CA TRP A 79 -17.02 -14.41 31.05
C TRP A 79 -16.79 -13.04 31.67
N GLN A 80 -16.04 -13.01 32.77
CA GLN A 80 -15.51 -11.79 33.37
C GLN A 80 -14.02 -11.98 33.67
N PRO A 81 -13.21 -10.92 33.56
CA PRO A 81 -11.79 -11.02 33.84
C PRO A 81 -11.56 -11.34 35.31
N GLN A 82 -10.70 -12.32 35.59
CA GLN A 82 -10.25 -12.62 36.96
C GLN A 82 -9.57 -11.40 37.58
N PRO A 83 -9.61 -11.20 38.92
CA PRO A 83 -9.08 -10.00 39.58
C PRO A 83 -7.62 -9.67 39.23
N GLN A 84 -6.79 -10.68 39.01
CA GLN A 84 -5.37 -10.53 38.63
C GLN A 84 -5.19 -9.98 37.20
N ILE A 85 -6.11 -10.31 36.29
CA ILE A 85 -6.07 -9.94 34.88
C ILE A 85 -6.92 -8.69 34.63
N ALA A 86 -7.92 -8.41 35.47
CA ALA A 86 -8.85 -7.29 35.33
C ALA A 86 -8.16 -5.93 35.15
N LYS A 87 -7.05 -5.70 35.88
CA LYS A 87 -6.23 -4.48 35.73
C LYS A 87 -5.67 -4.32 34.31
N TYR A 88 -5.21 -5.40 33.70
CA TYR A 88 -4.67 -5.39 32.34
C TYR A 88 -5.79 -5.41 31.29
N TRP A 89 -6.88 -6.14 31.56
CA TRP A 89 -8.05 -6.24 30.69
C TRP A 89 -8.74 -4.89 30.46
N ALA A 90 -8.64 -3.96 31.41
CA ALA A 90 -9.12 -2.59 31.24
C ALA A 90 -8.54 -1.90 29.99
N TYR A 91 -7.29 -2.21 29.62
CA TYR A 91 -6.60 -1.67 28.44
C TYR A 91 -6.84 -2.49 27.17
N SER A 92 -7.66 -3.55 27.22
CA SER A 92 -7.90 -4.43 26.07
C SER A 92 -8.56 -3.71 24.88
N THR A 93 -9.39 -2.69 25.13
CA THR A 93 -9.98 -1.87 24.07
C THR A 93 -8.91 -1.04 23.38
N ASP A 94 -8.06 -0.37 24.15
CA ASP A 94 -7.00 0.48 23.62
C ASP A 94 -5.98 -0.35 22.85
N ALA A 95 -5.59 -1.52 23.38
CA ALA A 95 -4.70 -2.47 22.71
C ALA A 95 -5.30 -2.99 21.39
N LEU A 96 -6.60 -3.32 21.38
CA LEU A 96 -7.30 -3.75 20.16
C LEU A 96 -7.25 -2.67 19.08
N HIS A 97 -7.61 -1.44 19.43
CA HIS A 97 -7.63 -0.32 18.48
C HIS A 97 -6.24 0.09 18.03
N PHE A 98 -5.25 0.05 18.92
CA PHE A 98 -3.84 0.24 18.56
C PHE A 98 -3.40 -0.78 17.50
N MET A 99 -3.62 -2.08 17.73
CA MET A 99 -3.21 -3.12 16.79
C MET A 99 -3.97 -3.03 15.45
N LEU A 100 -5.28 -2.75 15.49
CA LEU A 100 -6.08 -2.51 14.28
C LEU A 100 -5.57 -1.28 13.52
N GLY A 101 -5.24 -0.20 14.23
CA GLY A 101 -4.72 1.04 13.68
C GLY A 101 -3.36 0.83 13.00
N SER A 102 -2.43 0.17 13.68
CA SER A 102 -1.12 -0.18 13.12
C SER A 102 -1.25 -1.04 11.85
N LEU A 103 -2.11 -2.05 11.86
CA LEU A 103 -2.35 -2.87 10.66
C LEU A 103 -2.96 -2.05 9.51
N LEU A 104 -3.98 -1.25 9.79
CA LEU A 104 -4.61 -0.39 8.79
C LEU A 104 -3.62 0.63 8.23
N SER A 105 -2.72 1.18 9.05
CA SER A 105 -1.66 2.08 8.63
C SER A 105 -0.73 1.41 7.62
N VAL A 106 -0.19 0.23 7.98
CA VAL A 106 0.68 -0.57 7.10
C VAL A 106 -0.03 -0.93 5.79
N TYR A 107 -1.29 -1.38 5.84
CA TYR A 107 -2.05 -1.70 4.63
C TYR A 107 -2.32 -0.46 3.77
N THR A 108 -2.61 0.68 4.38
CA THR A 108 -2.75 1.97 3.66
C THR A 108 -1.50 2.27 2.86
N LEU A 109 -0.32 2.12 3.48
CA LEU A 109 0.96 2.38 2.81
C LEU A 109 1.22 1.40 1.67
N PHE A 110 0.97 0.11 1.87
CA PHE A 110 1.10 -0.87 0.78
C PHE A 110 0.14 -0.59 -0.38
N TYR A 111 -1.12 -0.26 -0.09
CA TYR A 111 -2.09 0.09 -1.13
C TYR A 111 -1.71 1.37 -1.89
N PHE A 112 -1.17 2.37 -1.18
CA PHE A 112 -0.71 3.61 -1.76
C PHE A 112 0.46 3.39 -2.72
N VAL A 113 1.48 2.63 -2.29
CA VAL A 113 2.68 2.38 -3.09
C VAL A 113 2.41 1.43 -4.26
N SER A 114 1.40 0.56 -4.14
CA SER A 114 1.05 -0.44 -5.16
C SER A 114 0.10 0.05 -6.26
N SER A 115 -0.29 1.32 -6.29
CA SER A 115 -1.21 1.81 -7.33
C SER A 115 -0.97 3.23 -7.78
N SER A 116 -1.46 3.50 -8.98
CA SER A 116 -1.66 4.86 -9.45
C SER A 116 -2.78 5.52 -8.65
N LEU A 117 -2.46 6.66 -8.03
CA LEU A 117 -3.43 7.49 -7.30
C LEU A 117 -4.68 7.78 -8.12
N ALA A 118 -4.54 7.95 -9.44
CA ALA A 118 -5.66 8.28 -10.32
C ALA A 118 -6.72 7.17 -10.44
N THR A 119 -6.34 5.89 -10.29
CA THR A 119 -7.29 4.76 -10.42
C THR A 119 -7.83 4.27 -9.09
N SER A 120 -7.06 4.40 -8.01
CA SER A 120 -7.40 3.83 -6.70
C SER A 120 -7.74 4.87 -5.63
N PHE A 121 -7.89 6.15 -5.98
CA PHE A 121 -8.18 7.22 -5.00
C PHE A 121 -9.41 6.93 -4.12
N ILE A 122 -10.48 6.36 -4.68
CA ILE A 122 -11.71 6.04 -3.93
C ILE A 122 -11.39 5.05 -2.81
N PHE A 123 -10.69 3.97 -3.14
CA PHE A 123 -10.32 2.96 -2.17
C PHE A 123 -9.34 3.50 -1.13
N MET A 124 -8.34 4.27 -1.57
CA MET A 124 -7.39 4.94 -0.67
C MET A 124 -8.10 5.88 0.30
N PHE A 125 -9.10 6.62 -0.17
CA PHE A 125 -9.91 7.51 0.67
C PHE A 125 -10.75 6.72 1.68
N ILE A 126 -11.36 5.60 1.27
CA ILE A 126 -12.12 4.71 2.17
C ILE A 126 -11.23 4.17 3.29
N ILE A 127 -10.06 3.61 2.94
CA ILE A 127 -9.10 3.09 3.92
C ILE A 127 -8.60 4.20 4.85
N ALA A 128 -8.30 5.40 4.33
CA ALA A 128 -7.87 6.54 5.15
C ALA A 128 -8.95 6.99 6.14
N ILE A 129 -10.23 7.02 5.72
CA ILE A 129 -11.35 7.29 6.62
C ILE A 129 -11.43 6.24 7.71
N LEU A 130 -11.31 4.95 7.36
CA LEU A 130 -11.37 3.86 8.33
C LEU A 130 -10.23 3.92 9.35
N LEU A 131 -9.03 4.26 8.89
CA LEU A 131 -7.85 4.46 9.71
C LEU A 131 -8.07 5.61 10.71
N VAL A 132 -8.55 6.77 10.25
CA VAL A 132 -8.89 7.90 11.14
C VAL A 132 -10.05 7.55 12.07
N ALA A 133 -11.08 6.88 11.55
CA ALA A 133 -12.23 6.47 12.34
C ALA A 133 -11.83 5.55 13.49
N ASN A 134 -10.92 4.60 13.26
CA ASN A 134 -10.43 3.68 14.29
C ASN A 134 -9.82 4.41 15.51
N GLU A 135 -9.23 5.58 15.30
CA GLU A 135 -8.61 6.40 16.38
C GLU A 135 -9.61 7.27 17.13
N LEU A 136 -10.83 7.47 16.62
CA LEU A 136 -11.81 8.35 17.27
C LEU A 136 -12.34 7.70 18.57
N PRO A 137 -12.29 8.38 19.73
CA PRO A 137 -12.79 7.81 20.99
C PRO A 137 -14.27 7.41 20.93
N SER A 138 -15.07 8.13 20.13
CA SER A 138 -16.48 7.81 19.89
C SER A 138 -16.66 6.48 19.17
N ILE A 139 -15.72 6.15 18.28
CA ILE A 139 -15.67 4.91 17.51
C ILE A 139 -15.12 3.76 18.35
N GLN A 140 -14.10 4.01 19.18
CA GLN A 140 -13.54 2.99 20.08
C GLN A 140 -14.57 2.44 21.09
N LYS A 141 -15.55 3.28 21.44
CA LYS A 141 -16.70 2.92 22.29
C LYS A 141 -17.86 2.24 21.52
N GLN A 142 -17.80 2.14 20.19
CA GLN A 142 -18.86 1.48 19.41
C GLN A 142 -18.88 -0.05 19.62
N GLY A 143 -20.01 -0.63 19.22
CA GLY A 143 -20.31 -2.05 19.40
C GLY A 143 -19.48 -3.00 18.53
N LEU A 144 -19.69 -4.30 18.75
CA LEU A 144 -18.93 -5.39 18.10
C LEU A 144 -18.93 -5.33 16.57
N ILE A 145 -20.01 -4.85 15.96
CA ILE A 145 -20.16 -4.72 14.49
C ILE A 145 -18.93 -4.07 13.86
N LEU A 146 -18.51 -2.91 14.37
CA LEU A 146 -17.39 -2.19 13.80
C LEU A 146 -16.06 -2.91 14.05
N LYS A 147 -15.89 -3.51 15.23
CA LYS A 147 -14.67 -4.26 15.58
C LYS A 147 -14.48 -5.47 14.67
N TYR A 148 -15.55 -6.21 14.37
CA TYR A 148 -15.53 -7.31 13.40
C TYR A 148 -15.37 -6.81 11.96
N ALA A 149 -15.91 -5.65 11.61
CA ALA A 149 -15.66 -5.02 10.31
C ALA A 149 -14.16 -4.70 10.13
N LEU A 150 -13.55 -4.00 11.09
CA LEU A 150 -12.12 -3.65 11.06
C LEU A 150 -11.24 -4.90 11.05
N GLN A 151 -11.56 -5.91 11.89
CA GLN A 151 -10.87 -7.21 11.86
C GLN A 151 -10.94 -7.84 10.47
N SER A 152 -12.13 -7.85 9.84
CA SER A 152 -12.30 -8.45 8.52
C SER A 152 -11.49 -7.72 7.45
N ILE A 153 -11.43 -6.39 7.49
CA ILE A 153 -10.59 -5.58 6.59
C ILE A 153 -9.12 -5.98 6.76
N CYS A 154 -8.63 -6.03 7.99
CA CYS A 154 -7.25 -6.43 8.26
C CYS A 154 -6.93 -7.85 7.77
N ILE A 155 -7.86 -8.81 7.96
CA ILE A 155 -7.68 -10.19 7.49
C ILE A 155 -7.69 -10.25 5.96
N PHE A 156 -8.64 -9.59 5.29
CA PHE A 156 -8.68 -9.57 3.83
C PHE A 156 -7.44 -8.89 3.25
N SER A 157 -6.99 -7.77 3.80
CA SER A 157 -5.76 -7.09 3.39
C SER A 157 -4.53 -7.98 3.57
N PHE A 158 -4.42 -8.67 4.70
CA PHE A 158 -3.36 -9.65 4.92
C PHE A 158 -3.38 -10.78 3.89
N LEU A 159 -4.56 -11.34 3.58
CA LEU A 159 -4.70 -12.43 2.60
C LEU A 159 -4.43 -11.95 1.17
N PHE A 160 -4.83 -10.72 0.80
CA PHE A 160 -4.50 -10.12 -0.49
C PHE A 160 -3.00 -9.87 -0.68
N ILE A 161 -2.22 -9.85 0.39
CA ILE A 161 -0.76 -9.86 0.32
C ILE A 161 -0.25 -11.31 0.28
N LEU A 162 -0.64 -12.11 1.27
CA LEU A 162 -0.08 -13.44 1.50
C LEU A 162 -0.38 -14.42 0.36
N VAL A 163 -1.61 -14.43 -0.18
CA VAL A 163 -2.02 -15.39 -1.19
C VAL A 163 -1.33 -15.14 -2.53
N PRO A 164 -1.29 -13.91 -3.11
CA PRO A 164 -0.49 -13.66 -4.32
C PRO A 164 1.00 -13.92 -4.14
N VAL A 165 1.57 -13.61 -2.96
CA VAL A 165 2.97 -13.93 -2.64
C VAL A 165 3.19 -15.44 -2.64
N ALA A 166 2.28 -16.21 -2.03
CA ALA A 166 2.38 -17.67 -1.97
C ALA A 166 2.16 -18.35 -3.34
N LEU A 167 1.25 -17.81 -4.16
CA LEU A 167 0.94 -18.35 -5.49
C LEU A 167 1.91 -17.89 -6.57
N GLY A 168 2.55 -16.73 -6.39
CA GLY A 168 3.53 -16.16 -7.33
C GLY A 168 2.94 -15.40 -8.51
N PHE A 169 1.66 -15.03 -8.49
CA PHE A 169 1.01 -14.22 -9.52
C PHE A 169 -0.17 -13.43 -8.93
N ILE A 170 -0.66 -12.41 -9.66
CA ILE A 170 -1.84 -11.61 -9.27
C ILE A 170 -3.01 -11.85 -10.23
N GLY A 171 -4.20 -11.47 -9.78
CA GLY A 171 -5.40 -11.45 -10.61
C GLY A 171 -6.59 -12.07 -9.91
N PHE A 172 -7.56 -12.53 -10.71
CA PHE A 172 -8.87 -12.94 -10.20
C PHE A 172 -8.79 -14.17 -9.29
N VAL A 173 -7.94 -15.14 -9.64
CA VAL A 173 -7.81 -16.40 -8.88
C VAL A 173 -7.26 -16.15 -7.46
N PRO A 174 -6.08 -15.51 -7.25
CA PRO A 174 -5.59 -15.16 -5.92
C PRO A 174 -6.58 -14.31 -5.12
N PHE A 175 -7.27 -13.38 -5.78
CA PHE A 175 -8.27 -12.51 -5.15
C PHE A 175 -9.45 -13.30 -4.57
N ILE A 176 -10.06 -14.20 -5.36
CA ILE A 176 -11.20 -15.01 -4.90
C ILE A 176 -10.78 -16.02 -3.84
N ILE A 177 -9.59 -16.62 -3.95
CA ILE A 177 -9.04 -17.49 -2.91
C ILE A 177 -8.93 -16.72 -1.59
N SER A 178 -8.38 -15.50 -1.62
CA SER A 178 -8.25 -14.65 -0.43
C SER A 178 -9.60 -14.31 0.20
N LEU A 179 -10.60 -13.92 -0.60
CA LEU A 179 -11.95 -13.66 -0.12
C LEU A 179 -12.58 -14.92 0.50
N THR A 180 -12.42 -16.07 -0.15
CA THR A 180 -12.99 -17.34 0.30
C THR A 180 -12.39 -17.75 1.63
N ILE A 181 -11.06 -17.67 1.79
CA ILE A 181 -10.38 -18.00 3.05
C ILE A 181 -10.83 -17.06 4.18
N GLY A 182 -10.88 -15.74 3.92
CA GLY A 182 -11.31 -14.76 4.93
C GLY A 182 -12.78 -14.93 5.35
N LEU A 183 -13.67 -15.23 4.41
CA LEU A 183 -15.07 -15.53 4.69
C LEU A 183 -15.24 -16.87 5.43
N ALA A 184 -14.51 -17.91 5.03
CA ALA A 184 -14.53 -19.21 5.71
C ALA A 184 -14.03 -19.09 7.15
N PHE A 185 -12.98 -18.30 7.39
CA PHE A 185 -12.51 -17.97 8.73
C PHE A 185 -13.58 -17.26 9.56
N SER A 186 -14.22 -16.24 9.00
CA SER A 186 -15.29 -15.49 9.67
C SER A 186 -16.50 -16.38 9.99
N PHE A 187 -16.86 -17.27 9.06
CA PHE A 187 -17.91 -18.25 9.26
C PHE A 187 -17.56 -19.27 10.34
N ALA A 188 -16.30 -19.72 10.41
CA ALA A 188 -15.82 -20.59 11.48
C ALA A 188 -15.89 -19.90 12.85
N GLN A 189 -15.54 -18.60 12.93
CA GLN A 189 -15.74 -17.81 14.16
C GLN A 189 -17.22 -17.76 14.55
N PHE A 190 -18.11 -17.43 13.60
CA PHE A 190 -19.56 -17.42 13.82
C PHE A 190 -20.07 -18.78 14.34
N LYS A 191 -19.68 -19.89 13.71
CA LYS A 191 -20.06 -21.24 14.15
C LYS A 191 -19.50 -21.59 15.52
N GLY A 192 -18.30 -21.13 15.85
CA GLY A 192 -17.72 -21.27 17.19
C GLY A 192 -18.57 -20.61 18.27
N PHE A 193 -19.05 -19.39 18.02
CA PHE A 193 -19.92 -18.67 18.94
C PHE A 193 -21.35 -19.21 18.97
N GLU A 194 -21.88 -19.65 17.83
CA GLU A 194 -23.22 -20.25 17.73
C GLU A 194 -23.33 -21.50 18.61
N LYS A 195 -22.29 -22.34 18.65
CA LYS A 195 -22.23 -23.53 19.53
C LYS A 195 -22.29 -23.20 21.03
N LEU A 196 -21.89 -21.99 21.41
CA LEU A 196 -21.85 -21.54 22.81
C LEU A 196 -23.16 -20.88 23.26
N ASN A 197 -24.15 -20.75 22.36
CA ASN A 197 -25.46 -20.13 22.64
C ASN A 197 -25.34 -18.80 23.40
N LEU A 198 -24.50 -17.89 22.90
CA LEU A 198 -24.24 -16.61 23.57
C LEU A 198 -25.52 -15.79 23.75
N PRO A 199 -25.96 -15.52 24.99
CA PRO A 199 -27.15 -14.73 25.23
C PRO A 199 -26.90 -13.26 24.90
N ASN A 200 -27.97 -12.53 24.53
CA ASN A 200 -27.98 -11.07 24.33
C ASN A 200 -27.07 -10.53 23.20
N ILE A 201 -26.53 -11.40 22.34
CA ILE A 201 -25.78 -10.99 21.14
C ILE A 201 -26.46 -11.54 19.89
N ASP A 202 -26.81 -10.65 18.97
CA ASP A 202 -27.17 -11.06 17.60
C ASP A 202 -25.88 -11.45 16.85
N LEU A 203 -25.55 -12.73 16.88
CA LEU A 203 -24.32 -13.26 16.27
C LEU A 203 -24.27 -13.00 14.76
N LYS A 204 -25.42 -13.07 14.07
CA LYS A 204 -25.46 -12.84 12.61
C LYS A 204 -25.12 -11.39 12.31
N LYS A 205 -25.77 -10.45 12.99
CA LYS A 205 -25.56 -9.00 12.78
C LYS A 205 -24.16 -8.55 13.19
N ASN A 206 -23.61 -9.10 14.27
CA ASN A 206 -22.34 -8.63 14.83
C ASN A 206 -21.10 -9.31 14.24
N ILE A 207 -21.20 -10.58 13.83
CA ILE A 207 -20.04 -11.41 13.49
C ILE A 207 -20.06 -11.84 12.02
N LEU A 208 -21.23 -12.18 11.47
CA LEU A 208 -21.33 -12.70 10.10
C LEU A 208 -21.56 -11.60 9.06
N MET A 209 -22.42 -10.62 9.35
CA MET A 209 -22.74 -9.53 8.42
C MET A 209 -21.55 -8.62 8.10
N PRO A 210 -20.73 -8.15 9.07
CA PRO A 210 -19.62 -7.24 8.78
C PRO A 210 -18.60 -7.78 7.75
N PRO A 211 -18.02 -8.99 7.92
CA PRO A 211 -17.10 -9.54 6.93
C PRO A 211 -17.77 -9.80 5.58
N ALA A 212 -19.07 -10.14 5.55
CA ALA A 212 -19.81 -10.29 4.29
C ALA A 212 -19.95 -8.96 3.55
N ILE A 213 -20.33 -7.88 4.25
CA ILE A 213 -20.44 -6.52 3.67
C ILE A 213 -19.07 -6.05 3.17
N VAL A 214 -18.01 -6.26 3.95
CA VAL A 214 -16.64 -5.93 3.55
C VAL A 214 -16.23 -6.72 2.31
N ALA A 215 -16.46 -8.03 2.27
CA ALA A 215 -16.15 -8.87 1.11
C ALA A 215 -16.92 -8.44 -0.14
N THR A 216 -18.22 -8.14 -0.04
CA THR A 216 -19.03 -7.64 -1.16
C THR A 216 -18.52 -6.28 -1.64
N THR A 217 -18.14 -5.40 -0.73
CA THR A 217 -17.56 -4.09 -1.06
C THR A 217 -16.23 -4.26 -1.81
N LEU A 218 -15.34 -5.11 -1.29
CA LEU A 218 -14.06 -5.41 -1.93
C LEU A 218 -14.23 -6.06 -3.31
N LEU A 219 -15.18 -6.99 -3.46
CA LEU A 219 -15.53 -7.60 -4.75
C LEU A 219 -16.00 -6.54 -5.75
N THR A 220 -16.86 -5.62 -5.30
CA THR A 220 -17.36 -4.51 -6.12
C THR A 220 -16.19 -3.64 -6.58
N LEU A 221 -15.34 -3.18 -5.66
CA LEU A 221 -14.15 -2.38 -5.98
C LEU A 221 -13.18 -3.11 -6.92
N TYR A 222 -13.04 -4.43 -6.75
CA TYR A 222 -12.22 -5.25 -7.63
C TYR A 222 -12.75 -5.28 -9.06
N VAL A 223 -14.05 -5.53 -9.24
CA VAL A 223 -14.73 -5.59 -10.56
C VAL A 223 -14.64 -4.25 -11.28
N PHE A 224 -14.81 -3.14 -10.56
CA PHE A 224 -14.64 -1.78 -11.10
C PHE A 224 -13.18 -1.34 -11.24
N LYS A 225 -12.19 -2.23 -10.98
CA LYS A 225 -10.75 -1.94 -11.07
C LYS A 225 -10.26 -0.79 -10.18
N LEU A 226 -11.01 -0.49 -9.12
CA LEU A 226 -10.67 0.53 -8.12
C LEU A 226 -9.71 -0.01 -7.05
N LEU A 227 -9.69 -1.34 -6.86
CA LEU A 227 -8.80 -2.01 -5.92
C LEU A 227 -7.38 -2.12 -6.51
N PRO A 228 -6.34 -1.66 -5.78
CA PRO A 228 -4.95 -1.65 -6.25
C PRO A 228 -4.35 -3.06 -6.40
N PRO A 229 -3.49 -3.31 -7.41
CA PRO A 229 -2.88 -4.62 -7.65
C PRO A 229 -1.70 -4.91 -6.70
N ILE A 230 -2.01 -5.19 -5.44
CA ILE A 230 -1.02 -5.69 -4.46
C ILE A 230 -0.55 -7.10 -4.84
N PRO A 231 0.74 -7.45 -4.65
CA PRO A 231 1.82 -6.69 -4.00
C PRO A 231 2.78 -5.97 -4.97
N LEU A 232 2.38 -5.72 -6.21
CA LEU A 232 3.23 -5.05 -7.20
C LEU A 232 3.31 -3.55 -6.92
N SER A 233 4.47 -2.94 -7.14
CA SER A 233 4.62 -1.48 -7.10
C SER A 233 5.68 -1.01 -8.08
N ILE A 234 5.43 0.13 -8.73
CA ILE A 234 6.43 0.73 -9.61
C ILE A 234 7.43 1.53 -8.76
N GLN A 235 8.69 1.13 -8.79
CA GLN A 235 9.78 1.81 -8.09
C GLN A 235 10.43 2.89 -8.94
N TYR A 236 10.37 2.74 -10.27
CA TYR A 236 10.91 3.71 -11.22
C TYR A 236 10.21 3.56 -12.57
N ILE A 237 10.01 4.68 -13.27
CA ILE A 237 9.54 4.72 -14.66
C ILE A 237 10.16 5.94 -15.35
N GLY A 238 10.67 5.76 -16.56
CA GLY A 238 11.32 6.81 -17.34
C GLY A 238 11.27 6.55 -18.84
N ILE A 239 11.41 7.63 -19.62
CA ILE A 239 11.49 7.61 -21.09
C ILE A 239 12.93 7.87 -21.53
N TYR A 240 13.43 7.10 -22.49
CA TYR A 240 14.83 7.14 -22.91
C TYR A 240 14.98 6.95 -24.42
N HIS A 241 16.09 7.46 -24.97
CA HIS A 241 16.48 7.28 -26.37
C HIS A 241 17.08 5.90 -26.63
N GLN A 242 17.76 5.35 -25.62
CA GLN A 242 18.40 4.06 -25.74
C GLN A 242 18.45 3.35 -24.39
N VAL A 243 18.26 2.04 -24.41
CA VAL A 243 18.45 1.15 -23.25
C VAL A 243 19.44 0.08 -23.63
N GLU A 244 20.62 0.11 -23.00
CA GLU A 244 21.68 -0.87 -23.22
C GLU A 244 21.80 -1.80 -22.01
N LYS A 245 21.70 -3.11 -22.24
CA LYS A 245 21.86 -4.13 -21.20
C LYS A 245 23.34 -4.52 -21.11
N VAL A 246 24.01 -4.09 -20.04
CA VAL A 246 25.43 -4.38 -19.79
C VAL A 246 25.53 -5.50 -18.76
N ARG A 247 26.22 -6.59 -19.11
CA ARG A 247 26.53 -7.66 -18.16
C ARG A 247 27.93 -7.44 -17.61
N THR A 248 28.03 -7.22 -16.31
CA THR A 248 29.30 -7.02 -15.62
C THR A 248 29.53 -8.20 -14.71
N THR A 249 30.70 -8.83 -14.83
CA THR A 249 31.12 -9.87 -13.88
C THR A 249 31.90 -9.20 -12.76
N ASP A 250 31.43 -9.35 -11.51
CA ASP A 250 32.18 -8.88 -10.36
C ASP A 250 33.52 -9.65 -10.28
N PRO A 251 34.67 -8.97 -10.37
CA PRO A 251 35.98 -9.61 -10.34
C PRO A 251 36.27 -10.37 -9.03
N LYS A 252 35.56 -10.04 -7.93
CA LYS A 252 35.79 -10.63 -6.60
C LYS A 252 34.87 -11.80 -6.29
N THR A 253 33.62 -11.77 -6.78
CA THR A 253 32.60 -12.78 -6.46
C THR A 253 32.26 -13.70 -7.63
N SER A 254 32.79 -13.42 -8.83
CA SER A 254 32.44 -14.10 -10.09
C SER A 254 30.93 -14.11 -10.38
N GLN A 255 30.15 -13.25 -9.71
CA GLN A 255 28.73 -13.10 -9.98
C GLN A 255 28.55 -12.21 -11.21
N VAL A 256 27.72 -12.67 -12.14
CA VAL A 256 27.28 -11.86 -13.28
C VAL A 256 26.16 -10.97 -12.80
N ASP A 257 26.40 -9.66 -12.74
CA ASP A 257 25.36 -8.66 -12.57
C ASP A 257 24.96 -8.06 -13.92
N THR A 258 23.72 -7.59 -14.00
CA THR A 258 23.18 -6.96 -15.20
C THR A 258 22.75 -5.56 -14.84
N HIS A 259 23.43 -4.58 -15.44
CA HIS A 259 23.08 -3.17 -15.33
C HIS A 259 22.44 -2.68 -16.62
N TYR A 260 21.61 -1.65 -16.50
CA TYR A 260 20.95 -1.00 -17.62
C TYR A 260 21.48 0.42 -17.74
N ASN A 261 22.12 0.73 -18.87
CA ASN A 261 22.51 2.09 -19.21
C ASN A 261 21.35 2.73 -19.99
N LEU A 262 20.75 3.76 -19.40
CA LEU A 262 19.57 4.44 -19.92
C LEU A 262 20.00 5.83 -20.45
N LYS A 263 19.98 6.01 -21.77
CA LYS A 263 20.46 7.24 -22.42
C LYS A 263 19.35 8.27 -22.62
N TYR A 264 19.60 9.50 -22.21
CA TYR A 264 18.66 10.64 -22.30
C TYR A 264 19.39 11.96 -22.56
N ASP A 265 18.66 12.95 -23.06
CA ASP A 265 19.14 14.28 -23.47
C ASP A 265 18.40 15.42 -22.73
N ARG A 266 17.99 15.15 -21.50
CA ARG A 266 17.30 16.11 -20.64
C ARG A 266 18.25 17.15 -20.06
N PRO A 267 17.92 18.45 -20.08
CA PRO A 267 18.65 19.49 -19.37
C PRO A 267 18.76 19.23 -17.86
N ALA A 268 19.94 19.49 -17.27
CA ALA A 268 20.22 19.21 -15.86
C ALA A 268 19.27 19.91 -14.87
N TYR A 269 18.71 21.07 -15.22
CA TYR A 269 17.77 21.79 -14.36
C TYR A 269 16.42 21.08 -14.21
N LYS A 270 16.04 20.18 -15.14
CA LYS A 270 14.76 19.43 -15.10
C LYS A 270 14.86 18.17 -14.23
N PHE A 271 15.57 18.22 -13.10
CA PHE A 271 15.87 17.07 -12.25
C PHE A 271 14.64 16.30 -11.73
N TRP A 272 13.45 16.93 -11.75
CA TRP A 272 12.17 16.31 -11.39
C TRP A 272 11.58 15.37 -12.45
N GLN A 273 12.06 15.41 -13.69
CA GLN A 273 11.63 14.49 -14.75
C GLN A 273 12.36 13.13 -14.63
N ASN A 274 11.81 12.10 -15.25
CA ASN A 274 12.48 10.79 -15.35
C ASN A 274 12.83 10.50 -16.81
N GLY A 275 14.11 10.70 -17.15
CA GLY A 275 14.60 10.58 -18.52
C GLY A 275 14.18 11.76 -19.42
N ALA A 276 13.94 11.49 -20.70
CA ALA A 276 13.57 12.47 -21.73
C ALA A 276 12.03 12.56 -21.87
N GLN A 277 11.36 13.21 -20.92
CA GLN A 277 9.91 13.44 -21.00
C GLN A 277 9.52 14.48 -22.06
N ASP A 278 10.45 15.36 -22.43
CA ASP A 278 10.34 16.19 -23.62
C ASP A 278 11.23 15.54 -24.69
N PHE A 279 10.66 14.57 -25.42
CA PHE A 279 11.40 13.67 -26.29
C PHE A 279 11.55 14.30 -27.68
N VAL A 280 12.77 14.73 -28.02
CA VAL A 280 13.09 15.22 -29.37
C VAL A 280 13.54 14.04 -30.22
N ALA A 281 12.74 13.63 -31.21
CA ALA A 281 13.01 12.47 -32.03
C ALA A 281 13.71 12.84 -33.34
N GLU A 282 14.86 12.23 -33.60
CA GLU A 282 15.56 12.30 -34.88
C GLU A 282 15.18 11.10 -35.79
N PRO A 283 15.43 11.17 -37.11
CA PRO A 283 15.12 10.08 -38.03
C PRO A 283 15.81 8.76 -37.64
N GLY A 284 14.99 7.76 -37.28
CA GLY A 284 15.43 6.42 -36.88
C GLY A 284 15.50 6.19 -35.37
N ASP A 285 15.19 7.21 -34.55
CA ASP A 285 15.11 7.07 -33.11
C ASP A 285 13.98 6.12 -32.67
N LYS A 286 14.13 5.59 -31.46
CA LYS A 286 13.12 4.77 -30.80
C LYS A 286 12.87 5.35 -29.41
N ILE A 287 11.60 5.35 -29.02
CA ILE A 287 11.22 5.74 -27.66
C ILE A 287 11.26 4.49 -26.79
N HIS A 288 12.13 4.47 -25.80
CA HIS A 288 12.20 3.40 -24.81
C HIS A 288 11.50 3.82 -23.52
N CYS A 289 10.51 3.04 -23.09
CA CYS A 289 9.96 3.17 -21.74
C CYS A 289 10.63 2.12 -20.85
N PHE A 290 11.42 2.55 -19.87
CA PHE A 290 12.05 1.69 -18.89
C PHE A 290 11.32 1.79 -17.55
N ILE A 291 11.19 0.65 -16.88
CA ILE A 291 10.62 0.59 -15.53
C ILE A 291 11.45 -0.29 -14.61
N ARG A 292 11.33 0.01 -13.33
CA ARG A 292 11.71 -0.87 -12.23
C ARG A 292 10.47 -1.15 -11.40
N VAL A 293 10.08 -2.41 -11.28
CA VAL A 293 8.88 -2.84 -10.55
C VAL A 293 9.30 -3.76 -9.42
N PHE A 294 8.83 -3.48 -8.21
CA PHE A 294 8.94 -4.43 -7.12
C PHE A 294 7.98 -5.59 -7.35
N ALA A 295 8.49 -6.82 -7.23
CA ALA A 295 7.71 -8.04 -7.22
C ALA A 295 8.27 -8.99 -6.14
N PRO A 296 7.42 -9.75 -5.44
CA PRO A 296 7.85 -10.73 -4.45
C PRO A 296 8.83 -11.78 -5.01
N GLN A 297 9.53 -12.48 -4.11
CA GLN A 297 10.33 -13.65 -4.50
C GLN A 297 9.47 -14.71 -5.20
N ASN A 298 9.99 -15.34 -6.26
CA ASN A 298 9.31 -16.33 -7.10
C ASN A 298 8.06 -15.85 -7.84
N PHE A 299 7.83 -14.54 -7.88
CA PHE A 299 6.74 -13.96 -8.65
C PHE A 299 7.01 -14.08 -10.15
N LYS A 300 6.10 -14.75 -10.86
CA LYS A 300 6.14 -15.05 -12.30
C LYS A 300 4.83 -14.60 -12.91
N ASP A 301 4.76 -13.33 -13.25
CA ASP A 301 3.59 -12.74 -13.88
C ASP A 301 4.04 -11.85 -15.04
N LYS A 302 3.09 -11.27 -15.76
CA LYS A 302 3.35 -10.35 -16.85
C LYS A 302 2.81 -8.97 -16.53
N ILE A 303 3.43 -7.98 -17.14
CA ILE A 303 2.92 -6.61 -17.18
C ILE A 303 2.65 -6.20 -18.61
N VAL A 304 1.78 -5.22 -18.75
CA VAL A 304 1.39 -4.66 -20.03
C VAL A 304 1.85 -3.20 -20.07
N TYR A 305 2.64 -2.87 -21.08
CA TYR A 305 2.92 -1.49 -21.47
C TYR A 305 1.81 -1.05 -22.41
N HIS A 306 0.90 -0.25 -21.90
CA HIS A 306 -0.19 0.33 -22.67
C HIS A 306 0.22 1.73 -23.14
N TRP A 307 0.61 1.81 -24.42
CA TRP A 307 0.99 3.06 -25.07
C TRP A 307 -0.25 3.78 -25.57
N LEU A 308 -0.39 5.04 -25.16
CA LEU A 308 -1.51 5.90 -25.47
C LEU A 308 -1.01 7.19 -26.10
N ILE A 309 -1.70 7.65 -27.12
CA ILE A 309 -1.50 8.96 -27.75
C ILE A 309 -2.71 9.83 -27.46
N ARG A 310 -2.49 11.13 -27.24
CA ARG A 310 -3.57 12.09 -27.10
C ARG A 310 -4.03 12.56 -28.48
N ARG A 311 -5.31 12.37 -28.79
CA ARG A 311 -5.97 12.86 -30.01
C ARG A 311 -7.30 13.47 -29.62
N GLU A 312 -7.60 14.67 -30.12
CA GLU A 312 -8.87 15.38 -29.83
C GLU A 312 -9.16 15.47 -28.32
N ASP A 313 -8.14 15.76 -27.52
CA ASP A 313 -8.17 15.78 -26.05
C ASP A 313 -8.44 14.45 -25.32
N GLU A 314 -8.60 13.34 -26.05
CA GLU A 314 -8.78 12.01 -25.48
C GLU A 314 -7.52 11.14 -25.61
N TRP A 315 -7.32 10.22 -24.66
CA TRP A 315 -6.25 9.24 -24.71
C TRP A 315 -6.71 8.01 -25.50
N GLN A 316 -6.09 7.77 -26.66
CA GLN A 316 -6.40 6.63 -27.52
C GLN A 316 -5.28 5.58 -27.47
N THR A 317 -5.66 4.31 -27.43
CA THR A 317 -4.71 3.19 -27.45
C THR A 317 -3.95 3.16 -28.77
N SER A 318 -2.62 3.25 -28.70
CA SER A 318 -1.73 2.95 -29.81
C SER A 318 -1.32 1.49 -29.78
N ASP A 319 -0.74 1.02 -28.66
CA ASP A 319 -0.20 -0.34 -28.56
C ASP A 319 -0.35 -0.92 -27.15
N LYS A 320 -0.39 -2.25 -27.06
CA LYS A 320 -0.25 -2.99 -25.81
C LYS A 320 0.86 -4.03 -25.96
N VAL A 321 1.95 -3.86 -25.22
CA VAL A 321 3.12 -4.75 -25.27
C VAL A 321 3.23 -5.50 -23.95
N ILE A 322 3.14 -6.82 -24.00
CA ILE A 322 3.27 -7.69 -22.83
C ILE A 322 4.75 -7.97 -22.57
N SER A 323 5.19 -7.80 -21.33
CA SER A 323 6.55 -8.11 -20.89
C SER A 323 6.48 -9.04 -19.67
N ASP A 324 7.25 -10.13 -19.71
CA ASP A 324 7.35 -11.05 -18.59
C ASP A 324 8.11 -10.41 -17.43
N ILE A 325 7.60 -10.57 -16.21
CA ILE A 325 8.29 -10.27 -14.96
C ILE A 325 8.78 -11.59 -14.37
N SER A 326 10.10 -11.73 -14.22
CA SER A 326 10.70 -12.83 -13.46
C SER A 326 11.52 -12.24 -12.32
N GLY A 327 11.00 -12.38 -11.09
CA GLY A 327 11.57 -11.77 -9.88
C GLY A 327 12.54 -12.69 -9.11
N GLY A 328 13.36 -12.07 -8.24
CA GLY A 328 14.28 -12.75 -7.32
C GLY A 328 15.37 -11.89 -6.65
N ARG A 329 15.49 -10.59 -6.96
CA ARG A 329 16.52 -9.70 -6.37
C ARG A 329 15.90 -8.50 -5.63
N SER A 330 16.57 -8.04 -4.57
CA SER A 330 16.13 -6.93 -3.70
C SER A 330 15.93 -5.60 -4.41
N ALA A 331 16.59 -5.39 -5.56
CA ALA A 331 16.54 -4.15 -6.33
C ALA A 331 15.33 -4.06 -7.29
N GLY A 332 14.39 -5.00 -7.28
CA GLY A 332 13.22 -5.00 -8.17
C GLY A 332 13.52 -5.51 -9.59
N PHE A 333 12.45 -5.79 -10.33
CA PHE A 333 12.47 -6.25 -11.72
C PHE A 333 12.62 -5.09 -12.69
N ARG A 334 13.54 -5.21 -13.65
CA ARG A 334 13.79 -4.19 -14.69
C ARG A 334 13.24 -4.68 -16.02
N SER A 335 12.39 -3.89 -16.64
CA SER A 335 11.85 -4.16 -17.97
C SER A 335 11.81 -2.89 -18.78
N PHE A 336 11.79 -3.05 -20.09
CA PHE A 336 11.59 -1.94 -21.00
C PHE A 336 10.84 -2.40 -22.25
N THR A 337 10.15 -1.46 -22.89
CA THR A 337 9.62 -1.64 -24.24
C THR A 337 10.09 -0.49 -25.12
N ALA A 338 10.10 -0.72 -26.44
CA ALA A 338 10.54 0.27 -27.41
C ALA A 338 9.44 0.50 -28.45
N LYS A 339 9.23 1.75 -28.82
CA LYS A 339 8.32 2.15 -29.89
C LYS A 339 9.09 2.85 -31.00
N SER A 340 8.97 2.32 -32.22
CA SER A 340 9.64 2.86 -33.41
C SER A 340 8.70 3.67 -34.31
N ASN A 341 7.41 3.34 -34.30
CA ASN A 341 6.38 4.05 -35.06
C ASN A 341 5.62 4.95 -34.11
N PHE A 342 6.00 6.22 -34.04
CA PHE A 342 5.37 7.25 -33.21
C PHE A 342 5.14 8.51 -34.04
N GLU A 343 4.23 9.34 -33.55
CA GLU A 343 3.82 10.61 -34.14
C GLU A 343 4.13 11.73 -33.14
N PRO A 344 4.35 12.98 -33.59
CA PRO A 344 4.51 14.11 -32.69
C PRO A 344 3.23 14.34 -31.86
N GLY A 345 3.40 14.78 -30.62
CA GLY A 345 2.29 15.09 -29.71
C GLY A 345 2.46 14.51 -28.31
N ASP A 346 1.37 14.52 -27.53
CA ASP A 346 1.37 14.02 -26.16
C ASP A 346 1.15 12.51 -26.10
N TRP A 347 2.01 11.85 -25.36
CA TRP A 347 2.01 10.41 -25.14
C TRP A 347 1.93 10.05 -23.67
N ARG A 348 1.40 8.86 -23.41
CA ARG A 348 1.34 8.25 -22.09
C ARG A 348 1.67 6.77 -22.21
N VAL A 349 2.49 6.27 -21.28
CA VAL A 349 2.65 4.84 -21.07
C VAL A 349 2.01 4.48 -19.73
N GLN A 350 0.96 3.66 -19.75
CA GLN A 350 0.40 3.05 -18.56
C GLN A 350 0.99 1.65 -18.39
N ILE A 351 1.46 1.36 -17.18
CA ILE A 351 1.92 0.04 -16.79
C ILE A 351 0.76 -0.65 -16.09
N GLU A 352 0.25 -1.70 -16.72
CA GLU A 352 -0.91 -2.43 -16.26
C GLU A 352 -0.56 -3.88 -15.90
N THR A 353 -1.34 -4.45 -15.01
CA THR A 353 -1.40 -5.90 -14.79
C THR A 353 -2.08 -6.60 -15.98
N THR A 354 -1.97 -7.92 -16.06
CA THR A 354 -2.65 -8.73 -17.09
C THR A 354 -4.18 -8.61 -17.05
N ASP A 355 -4.75 -8.31 -15.88
CA ASP A 355 -6.19 -8.03 -15.73
C ASP A 355 -6.57 -6.54 -15.86
N GLY A 356 -5.61 -5.72 -16.31
CA GLY A 356 -5.81 -4.35 -16.74
C GLY A 356 -6.04 -3.37 -15.58
N ARG A 357 -5.36 -3.56 -14.45
CA ARG A 357 -5.24 -2.57 -13.37
C ARG A 357 -3.95 -1.80 -13.53
N GLU A 358 -4.01 -0.50 -13.34
CA GLU A 358 -2.83 0.35 -13.46
C GLU A 358 -1.96 0.29 -12.20
N ILE A 359 -0.68 0.00 -12.39
CA ILE A 359 0.37 0.02 -11.37
C ILE A 359 1.05 1.40 -11.35
N GLY A 360 1.21 2.01 -12.52
CA GLY A 360 1.78 3.35 -12.66
C GLY A 360 1.67 3.88 -14.10
N ARG A 361 2.02 5.15 -14.30
CA ARG A 361 2.02 5.80 -15.62
C ARG A 361 3.13 6.83 -15.73
N ILE A 362 3.53 7.12 -16.97
CA ILE A 362 4.36 8.28 -17.31
C ILE A 362 3.77 8.99 -18.52
N ASN A 363 3.75 10.32 -18.48
CA ASN A 363 3.39 11.16 -19.62
C ASN A 363 4.67 11.78 -20.19
N PHE A 364 4.72 11.97 -21.50
CA PHE A 364 5.82 12.60 -22.20
C PHE A 364 5.31 13.19 -23.52
N THR A 365 6.02 14.15 -24.08
CA THR A 365 5.67 14.81 -25.35
C THR A 365 6.75 14.50 -26.37
N VAL A 366 6.34 14.22 -27.61
CA VAL A 366 7.24 13.90 -28.72
C VAL A 366 7.25 15.08 -29.70
N GLU A 367 8.44 15.59 -29.97
CA GLU A 367 8.71 16.58 -31.01
C GLU A 367 9.62 15.95 -32.06
N LEU A 368 9.41 16.27 -33.35
CA LEU A 368 10.27 15.77 -34.41
C LEU A 368 11.36 16.81 -34.73
N GLU A 369 12.62 16.38 -34.68
CA GLU A 369 13.74 17.12 -35.24
C GLU A 369 14.05 16.55 -36.63
N PRO A 370 13.76 17.29 -37.73
CA PRO A 370 13.94 16.77 -39.08
C PRO A 370 15.42 16.51 -39.44
N ASN A 371 16.35 17.17 -38.76
CA ASN A 371 17.78 17.01 -39.00
C ASN A 371 18.41 16.00 -38.05
N LYS A 372 19.12 15.02 -38.61
CA LYS A 372 19.90 14.09 -37.81
C LYS A 372 21.19 14.77 -37.32
N ASN A 373 21.35 14.91 -36.02
CA ASN A 373 22.60 15.40 -35.45
C ASN A 373 23.62 14.28 -35.42
N LEU A 374 24.75 14.47 -36.11
CA LEU A 374 25.81 13.45 -36.19
C LEU A 374 26.54 13.26 -34.84
N VAL A 375 26.46 14.24 -33.95
CA VAL A 375 27.06 14.20 -32.61
C VAL A 375 25.98 14.61 -31.61
N ARG A 376 25.43 13.63 -30.90
CA ARG A 376 24.43 13.84 -29.85
C ARG A 376 25.02 13.36 -28.53
N GLU A 377 25.14 14.26 -27.56
CA GLU A 377 25.60 13.89 -26.23
C GLU A 377 24.41 13.42 -25.41
N PHE A 378 24.49 12.17 -24.94
CA PHE A 378 23.51 11.62 -24.02
C PHE A 378 24.12 11.52 -22.63
N HIS A 379 23.33 11.92 -21.64
CA HIS A 379 23.53 11.50 -20.27
C HIS A 379 23.10 10.03 -20.12
N ALA A 380 23.68 9.32 -19.16
CA ALA A 380 23.36 7.93 -18.89
C ALA A 380 23.02 7.74 -17.41
N ASP A 381 21.82 7.22 -17.13
CA ASP A 381 21.50 6.68 -15.81
C ASP A 381 21.88 5.18 -15.80
N VAL A 382 22.46 4.71 -14.70
CA VAL A 382 22.83 3.30 -14.51
C VAL A 382 21.92 2.68 -13.47
N TYR A 383 21.18 1.62 -13.86
CA TYR A 383 20.22 0.93 -13.00
C TYR A 383 20.52 -0.54 -12.80
#